data_AF-A0ABD4ZSD6-F1
#
_entry.id   AF-A0ABD4ZSD6-F1
#
_cell.length_a   1.000
_cell.length_b   1.000
_cell.length_c   1.000
_cell.angle_alpha   90.00
_cell.angle_beta   90.00
_cell.angle_gamma   90.00
#
_symmetry.space_group_name_H-M   'P 1'
#
loop_
_entity.id
_entity.type
_entity.pdbx_description
1 polymer ?
#
loop_
_entity_poly.entity_id
_entity_poly.type
_entity_poly.pdbx_seq_one_letter_code
_entity_poly.pdbx_strand_id
1 'polypeptide(L)'
;MEMLTPTVIIAVIALISPVITNYLNNIHIEKMKLLEYQLMLKKDKFQQNKNLAENYIRSTIEVIHLLNAGFGHAIQLGRDLNQTLWFQREIIDYEAYLSALKIYKENHSVLLAVSSKKLAEKLIEFDATLYDRKSFNRNLFPDFEIVLDEIQLEINRNEPKYDEYRPNKI
;
A
#
# COMPACT_ATOMS: atom_id res chain seq x y z
N MET A 1 -42.39 55.33 35.83
CA MET A 1 -42.32 53.95 35.28
C MET A 1 -41.63 54.09 33.94
N GLU A 2 -40.55 53.34 33.68
CA GLU A 2 -39.84 53.18 32.38
C GLU A 2 -38.32 53.23 32.57
N MET A 3 -37.71 52.18 33.12
CA MET A 3 -36.26 51.89 32.97
C MET A 3 -35.91 50.39 33.12
N LEU A 4 -36.88 49.51 33.31
CA LEU A 4 -36.64 48.07 33.56
C LEU A 4 -36.55 47.23 32.27
N THR A 5 -37.05 47.74 31.15
CA THR A 5 -37.10 47.03 29.87
C THR A 5 -35.73 46.68 29.28
N PRO A 6 -34.71 47.58 29.25
CA PRO A 6 -33.40 47.25 28.69
C PRO A 6 -32.64 46.23 29.54
N THR A 7 -32.72 46.35 30.87
CA THR A 7 -31.98 45.49 31.82
C THR A 7 -32.47 44.05 31.80
N VAL A 8 -33.79 43.85 31.69
CA VAL A 8 -34.40 42.51 31.56
C VAL A 8 -34.01 41.88 30.22
N ILE A 9 -33.99 42.64 29.13
CA ILE A 9 -33.55 42.15 27.81
C ILE A 9 -32.07 41.71 27.86
N ILE A 10 -31.20 42.52 28.47
CA ILE A 10 -29.77 42.18 28.63
C ILE A 10 -29.60 40.92 29.47
N ALA A 11 -30.34 40.78 30.57
CA ALA A 11 -30.28 39.59 31.42
C ALA A 11 -30.73 38.32 30.69
N VAL A 12 -31.78 38.39 29.87
CA VAL A 12 -32.25 37.27 29.04
C VAL A 12 -31.21 36.90 27.98
N ILE A 13 -30.62 37.87 27.29
CA ILE A 13 -29.54 37.63 26.31
C ILE A 13 -28.32 36.99 26.99
N ALA A 14 -27.96 37.44 28.20
CA ALA A 14 -26.84 36.88 28.96
C ALA A 14 -27.08 35.42 29.40
N LEU A 15 -28.33 34.99 29.58
CA LEU A 15 -28.68 33.61 29.90
C LEU A 15 -28.77 32.72 28.66
N ILE A 16 -29.30 33.24 27.54
CA ILE A 16 -29.48 32.47 26.31
C ILE A 16 -28.13 32.32 25.56
N SER A 17 -27.26 33.33 25.61
CA SER A 17 -25.99 33.33 24.89
C SER A 17 -25.07 32.14 25.23
N PRO A 18 -24.84 31.79 26.52
CA PRO A 18 -24.08 30.59 26.89
C PRO A 18 -24.73 29.28 26.40
N VAL A 19 -26.07 29.20 26.39
CA VAL A 19 -26.81 28.02 25.94
C VAL A 19 -26.61 27.79 24.44
N ILE A 20 -26.77 28.85 23.64
CA ILE A 20 -26.53 28.81 22.19
C ILE A 20 -25.06 28.48 21.91
N THR A 21 -24.14 29.12 22.64
CA THR A 21 -22.69 28.90 22.48
C THR A 21 -22.30 27.46 22.79
N ASN A 22 -22.81 26.89 23.89
CA ASN A 22 -22.56 25.48 24.24
C ASN A 22 -23.16 24.52 23.21
N TYR A 23 -24.36 24.79 22.69
CA TYR A 23 -24.97 23.99 21.64
C TYR A 23 -24.12 23.99 20.36
N LEU A 24 -23.69 25.18 19.90
CA LEU A 24 -22.83 25.32 18.72
C LEU A 24 -21.47 24.65 18.93
N ASN A 25 -20.87 24.79 20.11
CA ASN A 25 -19.61 24.14 20.45
C ASN A 25 -19.73 22.61 20.42
N ASN A 26 -20.82 22.05 20.95
CA ASN A 26 -21.05 20.60 20.92
C ASN A 26 -21.17 20.07 19.50
N ILE A 27 -21.94 20.74 18.63
CA ILE A 27 -22.02 20.38 17.20
C ILE A 27 -20.66 20.46 16.53
N HIS A 28 -19.89 21.51 16.83
CA HIS A 28 -18.57 21.70 16.26
C HIS A 28 -17.61 20.57 16.67
N ILE A 29 -17.60 20.21 17.96
CA ILE A 29 -16.79 19.11 18.50
C ILE A 29 -17.18 17.78 17.85
N GLU A 30 -18.48 17.49 17.70
CA GLU A 30 -18.95 16.27 17.05
C GLU A 30 -18.47 16.19 15.59
N LYS A 31 -18.60 17.29 14.83
CA LYS A 31 -18.11 17.35 13.45
C LYS A 31 -16.61 17.17 13.36
N MET A 32 -15.84 17.79 14.27
CA MET A 32 -14.39 17.61 14.32
C MET A 32 -14.01 16.15 14.58
N LYS A 33 -14.63 15.50 15.57
CA LYS A 33 -14.38 14.07 15.87
C LYS A 33 -14.67 13.17 14.68
N LEU A 34 -15.76 13.45 13.94
CA LEU A 34 -16.12 12.68 12.76
C LEU A 34 -15.08 12.83 11.64
N LEU A 35 -14.59 14.06 11.40
CA LEU A 35 -13.53 14.32 10.43
C LEU A 35 -12.21 13.64 10.83
N GLU A 36 -11.83 13.71 12.11
CA GLU A 36 -10.64 13.03 12.65
C GLU A 36 -10.72 11.52 12.46
N TYR A 37 -11.89 10.93 12.76
CA TYR A 37 -12.12 9.51 12.58
C TYR A 37 -12.02 9.07 11.11
N GLN A 38 -12.61 9.84 10.18
CA GLN A 38 -12.51 9.55 8.75
C GLN A 38 -11.06 9.66 8.23
N LEU A 39 -10.30 10.63 8.73
CA LEU A 39 -8.89 10.81 8.39
C LEU A 39 -8.05 9.65 8.96
N MET A 40 -8.33 9.20 10.18
CA MET A 40 -7.68 8.03 10.78
C MET A 40 -7.95 6.77 9.95
N LEU A 41 -9.21 6.48 9.61
CA LEU A 41 -9.54 5.31 8.77
C LEU A 41 -8.84 5.31 7.41
N LYS A 42 -8.72 6.48 6.78
CA LYS A 42 -8.01 6.61 5.50
C LYS A 42 -6.49 6.42 5.66
N LYS A 43 -5.90 6.94 6.75
CA LYS A 43 -4.49 6.68 7.08
C LYS A 43 -4.24 5.19 7.33
N ASP A 44 -5.12 4.53 8.08
CA ASP A 44 -5.00 3.10 8.37
C ASP A 44 -5.09 2.27 7.08
N LYS A 45 -6.07 2.57 6.21
CA LYS A 45 -6.19 1.91 4.91
C LYS A 45 -4.98 2.15 4.01
N PHE A 46 -4.48 3.39 3.97
CA PHE A 46 -3.28 3.74 3.22
C PHE A 46 -2.06 2.94 3.72
N GLN A 47 -1.87 2.88 5.04
CA GLN A 47 -0.77 2.12 5.65
C GLN A 47 -0.90 0.62 5.37
N GLN A 48 -2.11 0.07 5.42
CA GLN A 48 -2.36 -1.33 5.04
C GLN A 48 -1.96 -1.59 3.58
N ASN A 49 -2.40 -0.76 2.64
CA ASN A 49 -2.04 -0.90 1.22
C ASN A 49 -0.53 -0.79 1.00
N LYS A 50 0.14 0.14 1.69
CA LYS A 50 1.59 0.27 1.66
C LYS A 50 2.29 -1.00 2.16
N ASN A 51 1.85 -1.57 3.27
CA ASN A 51 2.40 -2.81 3.81
C ASN A 51 2.22 -3.99 2.85
N LEU A 52 1.07 -4.09 2.17
CA LEU A 52 0.82 -5.11 1.15
C LEU A 52 1.80 -4.98 -0.03
N ALA A 53 2.01 -3.76 -0.51
CA ALA A 53 2.99 -3.48 -1.55
C ALA A 53 4.41 -3.84 -1.11
N GLU A 54 4.82 -3.46 0.10
CA GLU A 54 6.15 -3.79 0.65
C GLU A 54 6.37 -5.31 0.77
N ASN A 55 5.36 -6.06 1.22
CA ASN A 55 5.43 -7.53 1.31
C ASN A 55 5.57 -8.18 -0.07
N TYR A 56 4.79 -7.70 -1.05
CA TYR A 56 4.93 -8.12 -2.45
C TYR A 56 6.34 -7.83 -2.99
N ILE A 57 6.85 -6.62 -2.78
CA ILE A 57 8.19 -6.23 -3.24
C ILE A 57 9.26 -7.13 -2.63
N ARG A 58 9.21 -7.33 -1.31
CA ARG A 58 10.19 -8.17 -0.60
C ARG A 58 10.20 -9.61 -1.13
N SER A 59 9.02 -10.23 -1.24
CA SER A 59 8.90 -11.60 -1.73
C SER A 59 9.27 -11.74 -3.21
N THR A 60 9.00 -10.72 -4.03
CA THR A 60 9.43 -10.69 -5.43
C THR A 60 10.95 -10.62 -5.56
N ILE A 61 11.59 -9.74 -4.80
CA ILE A 61 13.05 -9.61 -4.76
C ILE A 61 13.71 -10.92 -4.33
N GLU A 62 13.15 -11.62 -3.33
CA GLU A 62 13.64 -12.92 -2.88
C GLU A 62 13.57 -13.98 -3.99
N VAL A 63 12.45 -14.07 -4.70
CA VAL A 63 12.30 -14.97 -5.87
C VAL A 63 13.30 -14.63 -6.97
N ILE A 64 13.45 -13.35 -7.32
CA ILE A 64 14.43 -12.91 -8.34
C ILE A 64 15.86 -13.24 -7.90
N HIS A 65 16.21 -13.04 -6.63
CA HIS A 65 17.53 -13.38 -6.11
C HIS A 65 17.81 -14.87 -6.18
N LEU A 66 16.86 -15.73 -5.81
CA LEU A 66 17.03 -17.18 -5.86
C LEU A 66 17.15 -17.70 -7.30
N LEU A 67 16.38 -17.13 -8.24
CA LEU A 67 16.51 -17.41 -9.68
C LEU A 67 17.90 -17.01 -10.20
N ASN A 68 18.39 -15.83 -9.80
CA ASN A 68 19.70 -15.33 -10.20
C ASN A 68 20.88 -16.02 -9.47
N ALA A 69 20.68 -16.54 -8.25
CA ALA A 69 21.72 -17.24 -7.50
C ALA A 69 22.00 -18.62 -8.10
N GLY A 70 20.98 -19.31 -8.61
CA GLY A 70 21.13 -20.55 -9.38
C GLY A 70 21.98 -20.40 -10.65
N PHE A 71 21.99 -19.20 -11.23
CA PHE A 71 22.74 -18.85 -12.45
C PHE A 71 24.26 -18.79 -12.23
N GLY A 72 24.71 -18.29 -11.08
CA GLY A 72 26.14 -18.15 -10.77
C GLY A 72 26.90 -19.48 -10.76
N HIS A 73 26.25 -20.55 -10.32
CA HIS A 73 26.84 -21.88 -10.26
C HIS A 73 26.55 -22.74 -11.50
N ALA A 74 25.38 -22.63 -12.13
CA ALA A 74 25.06 -23.40 -13.33
C ALA A 74 25.91 -23.01 -14.56
N ILE A 75 26.31 -21.73 -14.69
CA ILE A 75 27.21 -21.29 -15.77
C ILE A 75 28.67 -21.68 -15.51
N GLN A 76 29.08 -21.75 -14.25
CA GLN A 76 30.43 -22.17 -13.88
C GLN A 76 30.62 -23.68 -14.12
N LEU A 77 29.57 -24.48 -13.93
CA LEU A 77 29.54 -25.92 -14.19
C LEU A 77 29.20 -26.28 -15.65
N GLY A 78 28.45 -25.43 -16.37
CA GLY A 78 28.06 -25.64 -17.77
C GLY A 78 29.19 -25.53 -18.81
N ARG A 79 30.42 -25.20 -18.39
CA ARG A 79 31.62 -25.36 -19.23
C ARG A 79 32.14 -26.80 -19.27
N ASP A 80 31.69 -27.68 -18.35
CA ASP A 80 31.98 -29.10 -18.37
C ASP A 80 30.69 -29.92 -18.56
N LEU A 81 30.49 -30.36 -19.81
CA LEU A 81 29.85 -31.61 -20.24
C LEU A 81 28.45 -31.98 -19.69
N ASN A 82 27.45 -31.98 -20.58
CA ASN A 82 26.40 -33.00 -20.81
C ASN A 82 25.66 -33.72 -19.64
N GLN A 83 25.78 -33.29 -18.38
CA GLN A 83 25.13 -33.91 -17.20
C GLN A 83 24.17 -32.98 -16.44
N THR A 84 23.83 -31.82 -17.00
CA THR A 84 23.22 -30.68 -16.30
C THR A 84 21.76 -30.86 -15.85
N LEU A 85 21.05 -31.91 -16.26
CA LEU A 85 19.64 -32.11 -15.87
C LEU A 85 19.46 -32.70 -14.46
N TRP A 86 20.45 -33.44 -13.93
CA TRP A 86 20.38 -34.03 -12.59
C TRP A 86 20.97 -33.11 -11.51
N PHE A 87 21.89 -32.22 -11.88
CA PHE A 87 22.54 -31.28 -10.98
C PHE A 87 21.75 -30.00 -10.70
N GLN A 88 20.69 -29.71 -11.46
CA GLN A 88 19.82 -28.55 -11.16
C GLN A 88 19.17 -28.62 -9.76
N ARG A 89 19.04 -29.82 -9.18
CA ARG A 89 18.53 -30.02 -7.82
C ARG A 89 19.54 -29.74 -6.70
N GLU A 90 20.84 -29.71 -6.98
CA GLU A 90 21.89 -29.50 -5.97
C GLU A 90 22.43 -28.06 -5.94
N ILE A 91 22.14 -27.25 -6.97
CA ILE A 91 22.74 -25.92 -7.16
C ILE A 91 21.79 -24.77 -6.76
N ILE A 92 20.48 -25.01 -6.86
CA ILE A 92 19.45 -24.10 -6.35
C ILE A 92 18.95 -24.75 -5.07
N ASP A 93 18.91 -24.00 -3.97
CA ASP A 93 18.11 -24.40 -2.79
C ASP A 93 16.64 -24.43 -3.24
N TYR A 94 16.25 -25.57 -3.79
CA TYR A 94 14.97 -25.76 -4.44
C TYR A 94 13.83 -25.67 -3.43
N GLU A 95 14.09 -26.07 -2.18
CA GLU A 95 13.15 -25.90 -1.08
C GLU A 95 12.96 -24.42 -0.72
N ALA A 96 14.05 -23.65 -0.61
CA ALA A 96 13.98 -22.21 -0.41
C ALA A 96 13.28 -21.49 -1.58
N TYR A 97 13.56 -21.89 -2.83
CA TYR A 97 12.88 -21.34 -4.01
C TYR A 97 11.38 -21.64 -4.00
N LEU A 98 10.97 -22.87 -3.70
CA LEU A 98 9.55 -23.22 -3.60
C LEU A 98 8.84 -22.46 -2.46
N SER A 99 9.52 -22.29 -1.32
CA SER A 99 9.01 -21.50 -0.20
C SER A 99 8.83 -20.03 -0.58
N ALA A 100 9.84 -19.40 -1.17
CA ALA A 100 9.79 -18.03 -1.65
C ALA A 100 8.70 -17.83 -2.71
N LEU A 101 8.56 -18.78 -3.64
CA LEU A 101 7.50 -18.74 -4.66
C LEU A 101 6.10 -18.83 -4.06
N LYS A 102 5.92 -19.62 -2.99
CA LYS A 102 4.65 -19.69 -2.27
C LYS A 102 4.31 -18.34 -1.62
N ILE A 103 5.25 -17.75 -0.89
CA ILE A 103 5.07 -16.44 -0.22
C ILE A 103 4.80 -15.35 -1.26
N TYR A 104 5.54 -15.37 -2.38
CA TYR A 104 5.30 -14.48 -3.51
C TYR A 104 3.87 -14.59 -4.04
N LYS A 105 3.37 -15.81 -4.30
CA LYS A 105 2.01 -16.03 -4.80
C LYS A 105 0.94 -15.51 -3.84
N GLU A 106 1.12 -15.75 -2.55
CA GLU A 106 0.22 -15.25 -1.51
C GLU A 106 0.19 -13.72 -1.56
N ASN A 107 1.34 -13.05 -1.49
CA ASN A 107 1.42 -11.59 -1.53
C ASN A 107 0.94 -10.99 -2.85
N HIS A 108 1.25 -11.64 -3.98
CA HIS A 108 0.80 -11.25 -5.31
C HIS A 108 -0.73 -11.26 -5.38
N SER A 109 -1.37 -12.34 -4.94
CA SER A 109 -2.83 -12.46 -4.97
C SER A 109 -3.53 -11.40 -4.11
N VAL A 110 -2.98 -11.11 -2.93
CA VAL A 110 -3.53 -10.11 -2.01
C VAL A 110 -3.37 -8.71 -2.60
N LEU A 111 -2.20 -8.37 -3.12
CA LEU A 111 -1.96 -7.07 -3.75
C LEU A 111 -2.84 -6.90 -5.00
N LEU A 112 -2.94 -7.93 -5.85
CA LEU A 112 -3.75 -7.91 -7.05
C LEU A 112 -5.23 -7.62 -6.76
N ALA A 113 -5.77 -8.18 -5.66
CA ALA A 113 -7.17 -7.99 -5.27
C ALA A 113 -7.52 -6.54 -4.88
N VAL A 114 -6.53 -5.77 -4.43
CA VAL A 114 -6.72 -4.38 -3.97
C VAL A 114 -6.13 -3.34 -4.94
N SER A 115 -5.49 -3.80 -6.02
CA SER A 115 -4.80 -2.95 -6.99
C SER A 115 -5.76 -2.24 -7.93
N SER A 116 -5.36 -1.06 -8.40
CA SER A 116 -6.00 -0.45 -9.56
C SER A 116 -5.89 -1.33 -10.81
N LYS A 117 -6.78 -1.14 -11.79
CA LYS A 117 -6.75 -1.89 -13.06
C LYS A 117 -5.36 -1.85 -13.73
N LYS A 118 -4.71 -0.69 -13.73
CA LYS A 118 -3.40 -0.49 -14.36
C LYS A 118 -2.29 -1.24 -13.63
N LEU A 119 -2.27 -1.18 -12.30
CA LEU A 119 -1.31 -1.96 -11.51
C LEU A 119 -1.57 -3.46 -11.65
N ALA A 120 -2.84 -3.89 -11.65
CA ALA A 120 -3.21 -5.29 -11.84
C ALA A 120 -2.71 -5.85 -13.18
N GLU A 121 -2.83 -5.09 -14.27
CA GLU A 121 -2.26 -5.46 -15.58
C GLU A 121 -0.75 -5.69 -15.48
N LYS A 122 -0.01 -4.79 -14.82
CA LYS A 122 1.45 -4.92 -14.64
C LYS A 122 1.86 -6.07 -13.73
N LEU A 123 1.10 -6.32 -12.67
CA LEU A 123 1.30 -7.49 -11.80
C LEU A 123 1.14 -8.78 -12.60
N ILE A 124 0.08 -8.91 -13.40
CA ILE A 124 -0.19 -10.11 -14.22
C ILE A 124 0.88 -10.30 -15.30
N GLU A 125 1.28 -9.23 -15.99
CA GLU A 125 2.36 -9.27 -16.98
C GLU A 125 3.67 -9.78 -16.37
N PHE A 126 4.01 -9.29 -15.18
CA PHE A 126 5.23 -9.70 -14.48
C PHE A 126 5.15 -11.14 -13.95
N ASP A 127 4.01 -11.56 -13.37
CA ASP A 127 3.80 -12.95 -12.93
C ASP A 127 3.95 -13.93 -14.10
N ALA A 128 3.38 -13.60 -15.27
CA ALA A 128 3.57 -14.39 -16.48
C ALA A 128 5.04 -14.48 -16.90
N THR A 129 5.80 -13.40 -16.70
CA THR A 129 7.24 -13.35 -16.98
C THR A 129 8.00 -14.31 -16.06
N LEU A 130 7.65 -14.44 -14.78
CA LEU A 130 8.33 -15.36 -13.85
C LEU A 130 8.26 -16.83 -14.29
N TYR A 131 7.20 -17.24 -15.00
CA TYR A 131 7.02 -18.60 -15.49
C TYR A 131 7.49 -18.84 -16.93
N ASP A 132 7.92 -17.80 -17.65
CA ASP A 132 8.52 -18.00 -18.97
C ASP A 132 9.85 -18.77 -18.80
N ARG A 133 10.02 -19.83 -19.59
CA ARG A 133 11.25 -20.61 -19.63
C ARG A 133 12.47 -19.75 -19.96
N LYS A 134 12.28 -18.63 -20.67
CA LYS A 134 13.33 -17.67 -20.99
C LYS A 134 13.78 -16.83 -19.79
N SER A 135 13.00 -16.79 -18.72
CA SER A 135 13.26 -16.00 -17.52
C SER A 135 14.30 -16.60 -16.59
N PHE A 136 14.52 -17.92 -16.67
CA PHE A 136 15.52 -18.64 -15.85
C PHE A 136 16.98 -18.23 -16.15
N ASN A 137 17.23 -17.41 -17.18
CA ASN A 137 18.57 -16.95 -17.58
C ASN A 137 18.62 -15.45 -17.90
N ARG A 138 17.65 -14.67 -17.41
CA ARG A 138 17.54 -13.23 -17.69
C ARG A 138 17.48 -12.45 -16.39
N ASN A 139 18.14 -11.30 -16.36
CA ASN A 139 17.93 -10.32 -15.30
C ASN A 139 16.48 -9.80 -15.35
N LEU A 140 15.67 -10.15 -14.34
CA LEU A 140 14.26 -9.77 -14.22
C LEU A 140 14.05 -8.41 -13.53
N PHE A 141 15.11 -7.78 -12.98
CA PHE A 141 14.99 -6.47 -12.34
C PHE A 141 14.41 -5.38 -13.26
N PRO A 142 14.78 -5.28 -14.56
CA PRO A 142 14.18 -4.28 -15.45
C PRO A 142 12.68 -4.49 -15.66
N ASP A 143 12.22 -5.73 -15.74
CA ASP A 143 10.78 -6.02 -15.89
C ASP A 143 10.05 -5.71 -14.56
N PHE A 144 10.70 -5.96 -13.43
CA PHE A 144 10.17 -5.65 -12.10
C PHE A 144 10.15 -4.15 -11.81
N GLU A 145 11.11 -3.37 -12.31
CA GLU A 145 11.18 -1.92 -12.14
C GLU A 145 9.93 -1.22 -12.70
N ILE A 146 9.39 -1.71 -13.81
CA ILE A 146 8.11 -1.23 -14.38
C ILE A 146 6.95 -1.42 -13.38
N VAL A 147 6.95 -2.53 -12.65
CA VAL A 147 5.94 -2.81 -11.61
C VAL A 147 6.16 -1.90 -10.41
N LEU A 148 7.42 -1.71 -9.99
CA LEU A 148 7.76 -0.81 -8.88
C LEU A 148 7.31 0.63 -9.13
N ASP A 149 7.53 1.13 -10.35
CA ASP A 149 7.07 2.46 -10.75
C ASP A 149 5.56 2.60 -10.62
N GLU A 150 4.79 1.60 -11.07
CA GLU A 150 3.33 1.65 -10.97
C GLU A 150 2.84 1.52 -9.52
N ILE A 151 3.49 0.68 -8.70
CA ILE A 151 3.23 0.60 -7.26
C ILE A 151 3.46 1.95 -6.60
N GLN A 152 4.58 2.61 -6.90
CA GLN A 152 4.92 3.91 -6.33
C GLN A 152 3.91 4.98 -6.75
N LEU A 153 3.48 4.98 -8.02
CA LEU A 153 2.43 5.87 -8.51
C LEU A 153 1.10 5.65 -7.79
N GLU A 154 0.73 4.39 -7.54
CA GLU A 154 -0.52 4.06 -6.85
C GLU A 154 -0.48 4.46 -5.36
N ILE A 155 0.66 4.26 -4.68
CA ILE A 155 0.87 4.76 -3.32
C ILE A 155 0.76 6.28 -3.29
N ASN A 156 1.48 6.99 -4.15
CA ASN A 156 1.46 8.46 -4.18
C ASN A 156 0.06 9.03 -4.47
N ARG A 157 -0.73 8.38 -5.33
CA ARG A 157 -2.11 8.79 -5.62
C ARG A 157 -3.06 8.63 -4.43
N ASN A 158 -2.83 7.61 -3.61
CA ASN A 158 -3.68 7.27 -2.48
C ASN A 158 -3.22 7.88 -1.16
N GLU A 159 -2.13 8.66 -1.17
CA GLU A 159 -1.62 9.33 0.01
C GLU A 159 -2.65 10.34 0.55
N PRO A 160 -3.07 10.22 1.82
CA PRO A 160 -4.08 11.11 2.38
C PRO A 160 -3.52 12.53 2.54
N LYS A 161 -4.08 13.48 1.76
CA LYS A 161 -3.72 14.89 1.82
C LYS A 161 -4.38 15.58 3.01
N TYR A 162 -3.59 16.30 3.80
CA TYR A 162 -4.08 17.02 4.99
C TYR A 162 -5.04 18.17 4.65
N ASP A 163 -4.88 18.79 3.48
CA ASP A 163 -5.63 20.00 3.11
C ASP A 163 -7.08 19.74 2.68
N GLU A 164 -7.42 18.49 2.30
CA GLU A 164 -8.79 18.10 1.90
C GLU A 164 -9.77 18.03 3.09
N TYR A 165 -9.27 18.12 4.33
CA TYR A 165 -10.06 17.93 5.56
C TYR A 165 -10.22 19.19 6.40
N ARG A 166 -9.69 20.33 5.94
CA ARG A 166 -10.05 21.60 6.57
C ARG A 166 -11.53 21.86 6.27
N PRO A 167 -12.37 22.13 7.28
CA PRO A 167 -13.68 22.69 7.01
C PRO A 167 -13.46 23.93 6.14
N ASN A 168 -14.15 24.00 4.99
CA ASN A 168 -14.16 25.21 4.17
C ASN A 168 -14.38 26.39 5.11
N LYS A 169 -13.51 27.40 5.03
CA LYS A 169 -13.63 28.62 5.83
C LYS A 169 -15.09 29.09 5.76
N ILE A 170 -15.76 29.08 6.91
CA ILE A 170 -17.10 29.66 7.10
C ILE A 170 -16.98 31.17 6.94
#